data_AF-A0A849DKT0-F1
#
_entry.id   AF-A0A849DKT0-F1
#
_cell.length_a   1.000
_cell.length_b   1.000
_cell.length_c   1.000
_cell.angle_alpha   90.00
_cell.angle_beta   90.00
_cell.angle_gamma   90.00
#
_symmetry.space_group_name_H-M   'P 1'
#
loop_
_entity.id
_entity.type
_entity.pdbx_description
1 polymer ?
#
loop_
_entity_poly.entity_id
_entity_poly.type
_entity_poly.pdbx_seq_one_letter_code
_entity_poly.pdbx_strand_id
1 'polypeptide(L)'
;MLRGQAATPQHPAADYFARRTERGVRVFAAMVAKRQQAGLAHPGLGATEVARQIVALWDGLHTMWINDPSFDLGTVLYHAVRRLTGENCMAVRDLINRPDVGL
;
A
#
# COMPACT_ATOMS: atom_id res chain seq x y z
N MET A 1 -21.56 -4.53 8.29
CA MET A 1 -21.29 -3.93 6.96
C MET A 1 -21.83 -2.50 6.94
N LEU A 2 -20.98 -1.47 6.96
CA LEU A 2 -21.40 -0.05 6.80
C LEU A 2 -20.71 0.65 5.62
N ARG A 3 -19.83 -0.05 4.89
CA ARG A 3 -19.13 0.51 3.71
C ARG A 3 -19.92 0.37 2.40
N GLY A 4 -20.86 -0.58 2.32
CA GLY A 4 -21.68 -0.82 1.11
C GLY A 4 -22.90 0.08 0.95
N GLN A 5 -23.37 0.74 2.03
CA GLN A 5 -24.56 1.61 1.99
C GLN A 5 -24.24 3.10 2.12
N ALA A 6 -22.96 3.49 2.27
CA ALA A 6 -22.53 4.88 2.40
C ALA A 6 -22.20 5.56 1.05
N ALA A 7 -22.60 4.95 -0.06
CA ALA A 7 -22.53 5.54 -1.41
C ALA A 7 -23.80 6.36 -1.75
N THR A 8 -24.54 6.85 -0.74
CA THR A 8 -25.55 7.89 -0.94
C THR A 8 -24.88 9.26 -0.78
N PRO A 9 -24.98 10.17 -1.77
CA PRO A 9 -24.23 11.44 -1.77
C PRO A 9 -24.53 12.40 -0.60
N GLN A 10 -25.51 12.10 0.27
CA GLN A 10 -26.00 12.99 1.33
C GLN A 10 -25.85 12.44 2.76
N HIS A 11 -25.12 11.33 2.97
CA HIS A 11 -24.90 10.84 4.34
C HIS A 11 -23.73 11.59 5.02
N PRO A 12 -23.91 12.22 6.21
CA PRO A 12 -22.84 12.98 6.89
C PRO A 12 -21.55 12.20 7.17
N ALA A 13 -21.62 10.86 7.17
CA ALA A 13 -20.44 10.00 7.31
C ALA A 13 -19.61 9.86 6.03
N ALA A 14 -20.16 10.14 4.84
CA ALA A 14 -19.44 10.03 3.56
C ALA A 14 -18.23 10.97 3.54
N ASP A 15 -18.41 12.21 3.97
CA ASP A 15 -17.34 13.19 4.11
C ASP A 15 -16.25 12.75 5.10
N TYR A 16 -16.64 12.11 6.20
CA TYR A 16 -15.69 11.58 7.16
C TYR A 16 -14.84 10.46 6.55
N PHE A 17 -15.47 9.51 5.85
CA PHE A 17 -14.75 8.42 5.18
C PHE A 17 -13.85 8.94 4.06
N ALA A 18 -14.31 9.91 3.25
CA ALA A 18 -13.49 10.55 2.23
C ALA A 18 -12.25 11.23 2.84
N ARG A 19 -12.42 12.07 3.87
CA ARG A 19 -11.31 12.74 4.56
C ARG A 19 -10.34 11.74 5.21
N ARG A 20 -10.85 10.63 5.76
CA ARG A 20 -10.02 9.56 6.33
C ARG A 20 -9.18 8.88 5.25
N THR A 21 -9.80 8.52 4.13
CA THR A 21 -9.13 7.89 2.99
C THR A 21 -8.04 8.81 2.44
N GLU A 22 -8.35 10.07 2.19
CA GLU A 22 -7.37 11.07 1.73
C GLU A 22 -6.20 11.23 2.70
N ARG A 23 -6.46 11.25 4.01
CA ARG A 23 -5.41 11.31 5.02
C ARG A 23 -4.51 10.07 4.96
N GLY A 24 -5.10 8.89 4.81
CA GLY A 24 -4.36 7.64 4.63
C GLY A 24 -3.46 7.69 3.39
N VAL A 25 -4.02 8.11 2.25
CA VAL A 25 -3.26 8.28 1.00
C VAL A 25 -2.09 9.24 1.18
N ARG A 26 -2.30 10.40 1.82
CA ARG A 26 -1.22 11.36 2.07
C ARG A 26 -0.09 10.77 2.92
N VAL A 27 -0.42 10.06 4.00
CA VAL A 27 0.57 9.41 4.88
C VAL A 27 1.38 8.37 4.12
N PHE A 28 0.70 7.46 3.42
CA PHE A 28 1.40 6.41 2.67
C PHE A 28 2.19 6.98 1.49
N ALA A 29 1.73 8.03 0.82
CA ALA A 29 2.48 8.68 -0.24
C ALA A 29 3.81 9.26 0.26
N ALA A 30 3.78 9.92 1.42
CA ALA A 30 5.00 10.44 2.06
C ALA A 30 5.96 9.29 2.45
N MET A 31 5.43 8.18 2.95
CA MET A 31 6.23 6.99 3.27
C MET A 31 6.87 6.37 2.02
N VAL A 32 6.13 6.22 0.93
CA VAL A 32 6.65 5.71 -0.35
C VAL A 32 7.75 6.62 -0.88
N ALA A 33 7.52 7.94 -0.90
CA ALA A 33 8.52 8.91 -1.35
C ALA A 33 9.82 8.86 -0.51
N LYS A 34 9.70 8.76 0.82
CA LYS A 34 10.87 8.61 1.70
C LYS A 34 11.63 7.30 1.40
N ARG A 35 10.92 6.20 1.12
CA ARG A 35 11.55 4.92 0.75
C ARG A 35 12.22 4.99 -0.62
N GLN A 36 11.65 5.71 -1.58
CA GLN A 36 12.27 5.94 -2.89
C GLN A 36 13.60 6.71 -2.75
N GLN A 37 13.62 7.75 -1.91
CA GLN A 37 14.84 8.51 -1.60
C GLN A 37 15.94 7.63 -0.97
N ALA A 38 15.54 6.64 -0.16
CA ALA A 38 16.45 5.68 0.46
C ALA A 38 16.83 4.49 -0.46
N GLY A 39 16.36 4.45 -1.71
CA GLY A 39 16.59 3.33 -2.63
C GLY A 39 15.84 2.04 -2.28
N LEU A 40 14.87 2.11 -1.35
CA LEU A 40 14.09 0.97 -0.86
C LEU A 40 12.76 0.76 -1.60
N ALA A 41 12.42 1.65 -2.52
CA ALA A 41 11.24 1.56 -3.38
C ALA A 41 11.59 2.06 -4.78
N HIS A 42 10.88 1.55 -5.78
CA HIS A 42 11.19 1.84 -7.18
C HIS A 42 10.94 3.32 -7.52
N PRO A 43 11.93 4.07 -8.02
CA PRO A 43 11.82 5.53 -8.21
C PRO A 43 10.86 5.92 -9.34
N GLY A 44 10.60 5.03 -10.29
CA GLY A 44 9.66 5.26 -11.40
C GLY A 44 8.18 5.09 -11.04
N LEU A 45 7.84 4.70 -9.81
CA LEU A 45 6.45 4.56 -9.38
C LEU A 45 5.91 5.88 -8.82
N GLY A 46 4.67 6.22 -9.19
CA GLY A 46 3.98 7.37 -8.60
C GLY A 46 3.62 7.13 -7.14
N ALA A 47 4.26 7.84 -6.20
CA ALA A 47 4.09 7.61 -4.76
C ALA A 47 2.63 7.72 -4.28
N THR A 48 1.88 8.70 -4.79
CA THR A 48 0.45 8.88 -4.48
C THR A 48 -0.39 7.73 -5.03
N GLU A 49 -0.05 7.20 -6.20
CA GLU A 49 -0.79 6.11 -6.82
C GLU A 49 -0.57 4.80 -6.06
N VAL A 50 0.68 4.49 -5.74
CA VAL A 50 1.03 3.35 -4.86
C VAL A 50 0.32 3.49 -3.50
N ALA A 51 0.26 4.69 -2.94
CA ALA A 51 -0.43 4.93 -1.67
C ALA A 51 -1.95 4.63 -1.73
N ARG A 52 -2.64 4.98 -2.83
CA ARG A 52 -4.05 4.60 -3.03
C ARG A 52 -4.21 3.09 -3.07
N GLN A 53 -3.33 2.41 -3.78
CA GLN A 53 -3.34 0.95 -3.88
C GLN A 53 -3.12 0.30 -2.51
N ILE A 54 -2.19 0.81 -1.70
CA ILE A 54 -1.95 0.34 -0.32
C ILE A 54 -3.20 0.53 0.56
N VAL A 55 -3.85 1.69 0.51
CA VAL A 55 -5.07 1.95 1.30
C VAL A 55 -6.21 1.02 0.89
N ALA A 56 -6.43 0.85 -0.43
CA ALA A 56 -7.46 -0.05 -0.95
C ALA A 56 -7.18 -1.52 -0.56
N LEU A 57 -5.92 -1.94 -0.65
CA LEU A 57 -5.46 -3.26 -0.24
C LEU A 57 -5.69 -3.51 1.25
N TRP A 58 -5.30 -2.57 2.11
CA TRP A 58 -5.52 -2.65 3.56
C TRP A 58 -7.00 -2.84 3.87
N ASP A 59 -7.86 -2.01 3.28
CA ASP A 59 -9.29 -2.06 3.53
C ASP A 59 -9.92 -3.38 3.06
N GLY A 60 -9.49 -3.88 1.89
CA GLY A 60 -9.95 -5.15 1.34
C GLY A 60 -9.52 -6.35 2.19
N LEU A 61 -8.22 -6.47 2.50
CA LEU A 61 -7.68 -7.56 3.29
C LEU A 61 -8.24 -7.56 4.72
N HIS A 62 -8.36 -6.39 5.35
CA HIS A 62 -8.94 -6.27 6.68
C HIS A 62 -10.41 -6.68 6.70
N THR A 63 -11.17 -6.34 5.65
CA THR A 63 -12.57 -6.78 5.51
C THR A 63 -12.68 -8.29 5.36
N MET A 64 -11.82 -8.91 4.55
CA MET A 64 -11.78 -10.37 4.41
C MET A 64 -11.43 -11.04 5.74
N TRP A 65 -10.40 -10.55 6.43
CA TRP A 65 -9.93 -11.10 7.69
C TRP A 65 -10.96 -11.03 8.82
N ILE A 66 -11.75 -9.93 8.89
CA ILE A 66 -12.85 -9.83 9.86
C ILE A 66 -13.90 -10.93 9.65
N ASN A 67 -14.14 -11.33 8.39
CA ASN A 67 -15.12 -12.37 8.07
C ASN A 67 -14.54 -13.79 8.22
N ASP A 68 -13.27 -13.96 7.88
CA ASP A 68 -12.54 -15.22 8.00
C ASP A 68 -11.07 -14.97 8.39
N PRO A 69 -10.70 -15.15 9.67
CA PRO A 69 -9.34 -14.94 10.15
C PRO A 69 -8.43 -16.17 9.94
N SER A 70 -8.66 -16.94 8.86
CA SER A 70 -7.88 -18.14 8.51
C SER A 70 -6.45 -17.85 8.04
N PHE A 71 -6.11 -16.60 7.74
CA PHE A 71 -4.80 -16.18 7.24
C PHE A 71 -4.18 -15.08 8.11
N ASP A 72 -2.85 -14.99 8.06
CA ASP A 72 -2.10 -13.89 8.69
C ASP A 72 -2.21 -12.62 7.82
N LEU A 73 -3.08 -11.71 8.24
CA LEU A 73 -3.27 -10.40 7.60
C LEU A 73 -1.97 -9.59 7.51
N GLY A 74 -1.14 -9.62 8.56
CA GLY A 74 0.09 -8.84 8.62
C GLY A 74 1.11 -9.32 7.59
N THR A 75 1.30 -10.63 7.51
CA THR A 75 2.19 -11.26 6.53
C THR A 75 1.73 -10.98 5.09
N VAL A 76 0.44 -11.16 4.79
CA VAL A 76 -0.12 -10.91 3.45
C VAL A 76 0.03 -9.44 3.05
N LEU A 77 -0.30 -8.52 3.96
CA LEU A 77 -0.17 -7.08 3.73
C LEU A 77 1.30 -6.69 3.47
N TYR A 78 2.23 -7.17 4.29
CA TYR A 78 3.66 -6.87 4.13
C TYR A 78 4.18 -7.29 2.75
N HIS A 79 3.87 -8.52 2.32
CA HIS A 79 4.29 -9.01 1.01
C HIS A 79 3.66 -8.23 -0.14
N ALA A 80 2.39 -7.87 -0.01
CA ALA A 80 1.70 -7.09 -1.02
C ALA A 80 2.27 -5.66 -1.12
N VAL A 81 2.53 -4.98 0.01
CA VAL A 81 3.19 -3.67 0.02
C VAL A 81 4.57 -3.73 -0.65
N ARG A 82 5.39 -4.74 -0.34
CA ARG A 82 6.69 -4.97 -1.00
C ARG A 82 6.60 -5.09 -2.52
N ARG A 83 5.52 -5.70 -3.03
CA ARG A 83 5.27 -5.81 -4.47
C ARG A 83 4.84 -4.47 -5.05
N LEU A 84 3.90 -3.78 -4.41
CA LEU A 84 3.37 -2.49 -4.85
C LEU A 84 4.43 -1.37 -4.87
N THR A 85 5.42 -1.42 -3.97
CA THR A 85 6.52 -0.44 -3.95
C THR A 85 7.67 -0.79 -4.90
N GLY A 86 7.61 -1.94 -5.58
CA GLY A 86 8.69 -2.44 -6.43
C GLY A 86 9.97 -2.83 -5.66
N GLU A 87 9.87 -3.02 -4.33
CA GLU A 87 11.02 -3.34 -3.47
C GLU A 87 11.70 -4.65 -3.86
N ASN A 88 10.92 -5.65 -4.31
CA ASN A 88 11.48 -6.91 -4.79
C ASN A 88 12.37 -6.70 -6.04
N CYS A 89 11.98 -5.82 -6.96
CA CYS A 89 12.78 -5.49 -8.14
C CYS A 89 14.04 -4.71 -7.76
N MET A 90 13.92 -3.81 -6.78
CA MET A 90 15.06 -3.04 -6.26
C MET A 90 16.10 -3.98 -5.63
N ALA A 91 15.66 -4.97 -4.84
CA ALA A 91 16.54 -5.97 -4.25
C ALA A 91 17.25 -6.84 -5.29
N VAL A 92 16.56 -7.25 -6.37
CA VAL A 92 17.18 -8.00 -7.48
C VAL A 92 18.20 -7.14 -8.22
N ARG A 93 17.87 -5.87 -8.49
CA ARG A 93 18.80 -4.93 -9.14
C ARG A 93 20.06 -4.70 -8.30
N ASP A 94 19.88 -4.53 -7.00
CA ASP A 94 21.00 -4.39 -6.06
C ASP A 94 21.89 -5.63 -6.11
N LEU A 95 21.30 -6.82 -6.06
CA LEU A 95 22.04 -8.08 -6.20
C LEU A 95 22.80 -8.16 -7.54
N ILE A 96 22.20 -7.80 -8.67
CA ILE A 96 22.91 -7.84 -9.96
C ILE A 96 24.08 -6.85 -10.01
N ASN A 97 23.96 -5.69 -9.37
CA ASN A 97 24.99 -4.65 -9.38
C ASN A 97 26.08 -4.85 -8.32
N ARG A 98 25.99 -5.91 -7.52
CA ARG A 98 26.96 -6.18 -6.46
C ARG A 98 28.28 -6.69 -7.06
N PRO A 99 29.44 -6.10 -6.72
CA PRO A 99 30.72 -6.44 -7.32
C PRO A 99 31.22 -7.84 -6.94
N ASP A 100 30.64 -8.47 -5.91
CA ASP A 100 31.00 -9.82 -5.46
C ASP A 100 30.22 -10.94 -6.15
N VAL A 101 29.14 -10.61 -6.86
CA VAL A 101 28.35 -11.53 -7.69
C VAL A 101 28.62 -11.19 -9.14
N GLY A 102 29.78 -11.64 -9.62
CA GLY A 102 30.19 -11.48 -11.01
C GLY A 102 29.18 -12.13 -11.96
N LEU A 103 28.56 -11.29 -12.80
CA LEU A 103 28.14 -11.64 -14.15
C LEU A 103 29.10 -10.96 -15.13
#